data_AF-A0A257V1S3-F1
#
_entry.id   AF-A0A257V1S3-F1
#
_cell.length_a   1.000
_cell.length_b   1.000
_cell.length_c   1.000
_cell.angle_alpha   90.00
_cell.angle_beta   90.00
_cell.angle_gamma   90.00
#
_symmetry.space_group_name_H-M   'P 1'
#
loop_
_entity.id
_entity.type
_entity.pdbx_description
1 polymer ?
#
loop_
_entity_poly.entity_id
_entity_poly.type
_entity_poly.pdbx_seq_one_letter_code
_entity_poly.pdbx_strand_id
1 'polypeptide(L)' 'MVANLPSHHRDPFDHLLLAQAMTEPARLYTADPILARYSELVTLIG' A
#
# COMPACT_ATOMS: atom_id res chain seq x y z
N MET A 1 9.44 1.14 6.85
CA MET A 1 8.56 1.44 8.00
C MET A 1 7.50 2.44 7.57
N VAL A 2 6.29 2.35 8.14
CA VAL A 2 5.13 3.22 7.87
C VAL A 2 5.48 4.71 7.83
N ALA A 3 6.37 5.17 8.71
CA ALA A 3 6.78 6.57 8.81
C ALA A 3 7.46 7.13 7.53
N ASN A 4 7.93 6.26 6.63
CA ASN A 4 8.62 6.67 5.40
C ASN A 4 7.69 6.67 4.18
N LEU A 5 6.41 6.30 4.32
CA LEU A 5 5.47 6.30 3.22
C LEU A 5 4.99 7.73 2.93
N PRO A 6 4.93 8.15 1.64
CA PRO A 6 4.39 9.45 1.27
C PRO A 6 2.92 9.58 1.68
N SER A 7 2.46 10.79 2.00
CA SER A 7 1.07 11.03 2.40
C SER A 7 0.15 11.21 1.17
N HIS A 8 0.02 10.17 0.35
CA HIS A 8 -0.96 10.14 -0.74
C HIS A 8 -2.35 9.71 -0.26
N HIS A 9 -2.41 8.92 0.80
CA HIS A 9 -3.62 8.46 1.47
C HIS A 9 -3.51 8.78 2.96
N ARG A 10 -4.65 9.13 3.59
CA ARG A 10 -4.71 9.57 4.99
C ARG A 10 -5.24 8.49 5.94
N ASP A 11 -5.42 7.27 5.45
CA ASP A 11 -5.81 6.15 6.29
C ASP A 11 -4.57 5.49 6.92
N PRO A 12 -4.40 5.53 8.25
CA PRO A 12 -3.26 4.89 8.91
C PRO A 12 -3.25 3.36 8.75
N PHE A 13 -4.39 2.72 8.49
CA PHE A 13 -4.48 1.27 8.28
C PHE A 13 -3.91 0.85 6.93
N ASP A 14 -4.16 1.61 5.87
CA ASP A 14 -3.60 1.33 4.55
C ASP A 14 -2.08 1.41 4.53
N HIS A 15 -1.52 2.34 5.31
CA HIS A 15 -0.07 2.43 5.48
C HIS A 15 0.50 1.19 6.18
N LEU A 16 -0.23 0.56 7.11
CA LEU A 16 0.19 -0.68 7.73
C LEU A 16 0.17 -1.84 6.72
N LEU A 17 -0.89 -1.96 5.92
CA LEU A 17 -1.01 -2.98 4.87
C LEU A 17 0.10 -2.84 3.82
N LEU A 18 0.38 -1.62 3.37
CA LEU A 18 1.49 -1.32 2.45
C LEU A 18 2.84 -1.69 3.06
N ALA A 19 3.10 -1.28 4.31
CA ALA A 19 4.35 -1.58 4.98
C ALA A 19 4.56 -3.10 5.13
N GLN A 20 3.49 -3.85 5.43
CA GLN A 20 3.56 -5.31 5.51
C GLN A 20 3.83 -5.93 4.13
N ALA A 21 3.10 -5.54 3.10
CA ALA A 21 3.29 -6.03 1.73
C ALA A 21 4.73 -5.85 1.26
N MET A 22 5.32 -4.68 1.53
CA MET A 22 6.72 -4.37 1.18
C MET A 22 7.74 -5.12 2.05
N THR A 23 7.40 -5.43 3.30
CA THR A 23 8.31 -6.14 4.22
C THR A 23 8.32 -7.65 3.99
N GLU A 24 7.18 -8.22 3.59
CA GLU A 24 6.96 -9.67 3.39
C GLU A 24 6.91 -10.08 1.90
N PRO A 25 7.51 -9.27 1.01
CA PRO A 25 7.23 -9.24 -0.45
C PRO A 25 5.86 -9.79 -0.92
N ALA A 26 4.79 -9.46 -0.20
CA ALA A 26 3.45 -9.95 -0.47
C ALA A 26 2.72 -9.03 -1.48
N ARG A 27 1.80 -9.59 -2.28
CA ARG A 27 0.94 -8.79 -3.17
C ARG A 27 -0.27 -8.25 -2.42
N LEU A 28 -0.49 -6.94 -2.50
CA LEU A 28 -1.67 -6.27 -1.96
C LEU A 28 -2.70 -6.05 -3.08
N TYR A 29 -3.83 -6.74 -3.02
CA TYR A 29 -4.95 -6.53 -3.94
C TYR A 29 -5.93 -5.52 -3.32
N THR A 30 -6.30 -4.50 -4.09
CA THR A 30 -7.17 -3.41 -3.59
C THR A 30 -8.07 -2.87 -4.69
N ALA A 31 -9.21 -2.29 -4.34
CA ALA A 31 -10.04 -1.49 -5.26
C ALA A 31 -9.69 0.01 -5.22
N ASP A 32 -8.76 0.43 -4.35
CA ASP A 32 -8.33 1.82 -4.24
C ASP A 32 -7.16 2.11 -5.21
N PRO A 33 -7.36 2.95 -6.25
CA PRO A 33 -6.30 3.32 -7.18
C PRO A 33 -5.20 4.19 -6.56
N ILE A 34 -5.40 4.78 -5.38
CA ILE A 34 -4.37 5.57 -4.71
C ILE A 34 -3.26 4.67 -4.18
N LEU A 35 -3.59 3.49 -3.64
CA LEU A 35 -2.58 2.58 -3.08
C LEU A 35 -1.62 2.02 -4.14
N ALA A 36 -2.07 1.90 -5.40
CA ALA A 36 -1.23 1.46 -6.53
C ALA A 36 -0.02 2.38 -6.78
N ARG A 37 -0.02 3.60 -6.24
CA ARG A 37 1.08 4.56 -6.37
C ARG A 37 2.26 4.31 -5.43
N TYR A 38 2.08 3.45 -4.43
CA TYR A 38 3.07 3.27 -3.37
C TYR A 38 4.10 2.18 -3.66
N SER A 39 3.76 1.16 -4.45
CA SER A 39 4.65 0.04 -4.75
C SER A 39 4.13 -0.78 -5.93
N GLU A 40 5.04 -1.41 -6.68
CA GLU A 40 4.72 -2.42 -7.70
C GLU A 40 4.06 -3.69 -7.15
N LEU A 41 4.12 -3.89 -5.82
CA LEU A 41 3.48 -4.99 -5.12
C LEU A 41 1.96 -4.80 -4.96
N VAL A 42 1.43 -3.64 -5.34
CA VAL A 42 -0.01 -3.32 -5.24
C VAL A 42 -0.69 -3.57 -6.58
N THR A 43 -1.74 -4.39 -6.57
CA THR A 43 -2.54 -4.73 -7.75
C THR A 43 -3.97 -4.23 -7.57
N LEU A 44 -4.47 -3.47 -8.55
CA LEU A 44 -5.85 -3.03 -8.56
C LEU A 44 -6.77 -4.20 -8.97
N ILE A 45 -7.84 -4.41 -8.21
CA ILE A 45 -8.93 -5.34 -8.54
C ILE A 45 -10.22 -4.56 -8.72
N GLY A 46 -10.85 -4.73 -9.88
CA GLY A 46 -12.01 -3.93 -10.31
C GLY A 46 -11.93 -3.60 -11.78
#